data_AF-F7NUK7-F1
#
_entry.id   AF-F7NUK7-F1
#
_cell.length_a   1.000
_cell.length_b   1.000
_cell.length_c   1.000
_cell.angle_alpha   90.00
_cell.angle_beta   90.00
_cell.angle_gamma   90.00
#
_symmetry.space_group_name_H-M   'P 1'
#
loop_
_entity.id
_entity.type
_entity.pdbx_description
1 polymer ?
#
loop_
_entity_poly.entity_id
_entity_poly.type
_entity_poly.pdbx_seq_one_letter_code
_entity_poly.pdbx_strand_id
1 'polypeptide(L)'
;MRSLSVALLCLFSGFAVAKPGELVFSSDFEQDAHQWNILAGCQRSSEMARTGVSSLFCQDGSSSLVSRYPVSELGLLEFWVKPQSAFTSYRINILTSSSVALDAQWQQVGLVEAPPGTENYMAHRISIDDPGRKYLRLDIETLHGGVALDDVVLDRILLDTALQKNEQKIITGILDKLQTNKNYELQSESFRTIGKNYAAQLESQRQYLEYANAIYSTITFALASSERNKMSNPMAYSSFRTILADTKRVASPLQQARLNSMVKPFGDLTTATLTVVSGGLYAAFAEPFKSFLATAFDKSNYENADLNRKDRKFAEENGLKIYEQAEKFLTELERELVQVSALENDLQHMLKMVELFRKDLDKHLRNYIQHAGLARTQENYSRVMSKEESIRALVISEVGENVTNKAQGYLAANNNTQLIQYMLKTSEQLEGMQEFKERFNQITSSAITFYDKFERSVAPDQNPFTDAKDKAAWEQHAQKARTYIRQSKEAFAKAYM
;
A
#
# COMPACT_ATOMS: atom_id res chain seq x y z
N MET A 1 6.83 -69.24 30.80
CA MET A 1 6.69 -67.84 31.29
C MET A 1 7.76 -66.98 30.65
N ARG A 2 7.44 -66.29 29.56
CA ARG A 2 8.14 -65.09 29.07
C ARG A 2 7.11 -64.21 28.37
N SER A 3 6.82 -63.08 29.00
CA SER A 3 5.83 -62.09 28.60
C SER A 3 6.38 -61.28 27.42
N LEU A 4 5.70 -61.33 26.27
CA LEU A 4 5.93 -60.39 25.17
C LEU A 4 5.01 -59.17 25.39
N SER A 5 5.61 -58.03 25.71
CA SER A 5 4.92 -56.74 25.68
C SER A 5 5.16 -56.09 24.32
N VAL A 6 4.11 -56.04 23.49
CA VAL A 6 4.07 -55.26 22.26
C VAL A 6 3.85 -53.80 22.65
N ALA A 7 4.88 -52.96 22.53
CA ALA A 7 4.74 -51.51 22.64
C ALA A 7 4.27 -50.97 21.28
N LEU A 8 2.97 -50.65 21.20
CA LEU A 8 2.37 -49.92 20.09
C LEU A 8 2.80 -48.44 20.21
N LEU A 9 3.81 -48.03 19.45
CA LEU A 9 4.17 -46.61 19.30
C LEU A 9 3.13 -45.94 18.38
N CYS A 10 2.13 -45.31 18.98
CA CYS A 10 1.30 -44.32 18.29
C CYS A 10 2.14 -43.07 18.00
N LEU A 11 2.71 -43.00 16.80
CA LEU A 11 3.18 -41.75 16.20
C LEU A 11 1.96 -40.88 15.89
N PHE A 12 1.49 -40.13 16.88
CA PHE A 12 0.70 -38.93 16.62
C PHE A 12 1.63 -37.90 16.00
N SER A 13 1.73 -37.89 14.68
CA SER A 13 2.15 -36.71 13.93
C SER A 13 1.15 -35.61 14.24
N GLY A 14 1.50 -34.74 15.18
CA GLY A 14 0.75 -33.52 15.45
C GLY A 14 0.65 -32.74 14.16
N PHE A 15 -0.55 -32.63 13.61
CA PHE A 15 -0.86 -31.61 12.62
C PHE A 15 -0.70 -30.27 13.33
N ALA A 16 0.47 -29.65 13.20
CA ALA A 16 0.64 -28.25 13.51
C ALA A 16 -0.30 -27.49 12.57
N VAL A 17 -1.37 -26.94 13.13
CA VAL A 17 -2.23 -25.98 12.43
C VAL A 17 -1.37 -24.73 12.23
N ALA A 18 -0.82 -24.59 11.04
CA ALA A 18 0.03 -23.46 10.66
C ALA A 18 -0.79 -22.15 10.65
N LYS A 19 -0.16 -21.04 11.07
CA LYS A 19 -0.81 -19.73 11.16
C LYS A 19 -0.49 -18.88 9.92
N PRO A 20 -1.45 -18.12 9.37
CA PRO A 20 -1.17 -17.10 8.36
C PRO A 20 -0.17 -16.05 8.88
N GLY A 21 0.68 -15.53 7.99
CA GLY A 21 1.69 -14.51 8.34
C GLY A 21 2.96 -15.06 9.00
N GLU A 22 3.18 -16.37 8.95
CA GLU A 22 4.46 -16.95 9.39
C GLU A 22 5.54 -16.69 8.33
N LEU A 23 6.69 -16.16 8.77
CA LEU A 23 7.83 -15.85 7.92
C LEU A 23 8.42 -17.12 7.32
N VAL A 24 8.47 -17.21 5.99
CA VAL A 24 9.00 -18.36 5.24
C VAL A 24 10.42 -18.11 4.76
N PHE A 25 10.72 -16.87 4.37
CA PHE A 25 12.03 -16.44 3.89
C PHE A 25 12.23 -14.94 4.14
N SER A 26 13.44 -14.53 4.51
CA SER A 26 13.80 -13.11 4.69
C SER A 26 15.27 -12.85 4.36
N SER A 27 15.52 -11.85 3.54
CA SER A 27 16.86 -11.37 3.18
C SER A 27 16.90 -9.84 3.23
N ASP A 28 17.64 -9.31 4.19
CA ASP A 28 17.96 -7.88 4.38
C ASP A 28 19.31 -7.49 3.76
N PHE A 29 20.01 -8.43 3.13
CA PHE A 29 21.34 -8.26 2.53
C PHE A 29 22.47 -7.82 3.50
N GLU A 30 22.23 -7.80 4.81
CA GLU A 30 23.22 -7.46 5.83
C GLU A 30 24.28 -8.55 6.00
N GLN A 31 23.82 -9.79 6.17
CA GLN A 31 24.69 -10.93 6.49
C GLN A 31 24.69 -12.04 5.43
N ASP A 32 23.88 -11.91 4.37
CA ASP A 32 23.55 -13.07 3.54
C ASP A 32 24.41 -13.26 2.30
N ALA A 33 25.65 -13.66 2.52
CA ALA A 33 26.37 -14.40 1.48
C ALA A 33 25.72 -15.79 1.22
N HIS A 34 24.61 -16.13 1.88
CA HIS A 34 24.08 -17.50 1.98
C HIS A 34 22.65 -17.72 1.48
N GLN A 35 21.86 -16.69 1.17
CA GLN A 35 20.48 -16.87 0.73
C GLN A 35 20.27 -16.72 -0.78
N TRP A 36 21.05 -15.87 -1.44
CA TRP A 36 20.95 -15.61 -2.87
C TRP A 36 22.21 -16.02 -3.63
N ASN A 37 22.02 -16.58 -4.81
CA ASN A 37 23.01 -16.66 -5.87
C ASN A 37 22.80 -15.45 -6.78
N ILE A 38 23.70 -14.47 -6.66
CA ILE A 38 23.73 -13.31 -7.55
C ILE A 38 24.42 -13.77 -8.83
N LEU A 39 23.66 -13.90 -9.92
CA LEU A 39 24.18 -14.45 -11.17
C LEU A 39 24.90 -13.38 -12.01
N ALA A 40 24.39 -12.15 -12.03
CA ALA A 40 25.00 -11.03 -12.76
C ALA A 40 24.48 -9.67 -12.29
N GLY A 41 25.32 -8.63 -12.44
CA GLY A 41 24.92 -7.22 -12.48
C GLY A 41 24.63 -6.52 -11.15
N CYS A 42 24.42 -7.27 -10.06
CA CYS A 42 24.18 -6.68 -8.74
C CYS A 42 25.38 -6.79 -7.79
N GLN A 43 25.60 -5.74 -7.00
CA GLN A 43 26.64 -5.64 -5.98
C GLN A 43 26.04 -5.05 -4.71
N ARG A 44 26.62 -5.38 -3.55
CA ARG A 44 26.19 -4.75 -2.31
C ARG A 44 26.59 -3.27 -2.30
N SER A 45 25.68 -2.43 -1.84
CA SER A 45 25.90 -1.00 -1.66
C SER A 45 25.47 -0.60 -0.26
N SER A 46 26.32 0.15 0.44
CA SER A 46 25.98 0.74 1.74
C SER A 46 25.34 2.12 1.63
N GLU A 47 25.43 2.75 0.46
CA GLU A 47 24.94 4.13 0.24
C GLU A 47 23.44 4.19 0.00
N MET A 48 22.84 3.06 -0.34
CA MET A 48 21.44 2.97 -0.72
C MET A 48 20.65 2.03 0.17
N ALA A 49 21.09 1.72 1.39
CA ALA A 49 20.32 0.85 2.29
C ALA A 49 18.96 1.45 2.67
N ARG A 50 17.90 0.64 2.70
CA ARG A 50 16.57 1.03 3.18
C ARG A 50 16.51 0.88 4.70
N THR A 51 16.90 -0.29 5.19
CA THR A 51 17.13 -0.59 6.60
C THR A 51 18.56 -1.12 6.78
N GLY A 52 19.08 -1.13 8.00
CA GLY A 52 20.44 -1.62 8.25
C GLY A 52 21.55 -0.76 7.59
N VAL A 53 22.55 -1.45 7.04
CA VAL A 53 23.81 -0.90 6.52
C VAL A 53 24.01 -1.24 5.03
N SER A 54 23.33 -2.25 4.47
CA SER A 54 23.58 -2.76 3.11
C SER A 54 22.28 -2.98 2.34
N SER A 55 22.29 -2.66 1.05
CA SER A 55 21.29 -3.12 0.07
C SER A 55 21.97 -3.74 -1.14
N LEU A 56 21.18 -4.34 -2.02
CA LEU A 56 21.67 -4.93 -3.25
C LEU A 56 21.44 -4.00 -4.44
N PHE A 57 22.49 -3.38 -4.96
CA PHE A 57 22.42 -2.46 -6.09
C PHE A 57 22.70 -3.17 -7.43
N CYS A 58 21.75 -3.13 -8.34
CA CYS A 58 21.84 -3.66 -9.69
C CYS A 58 22.05 -2.52 -10.68
N GLN A 59 23.12 -2.59 -11.47
CA GLN A 59 23.49 -1.57 -12.47
C GLN A 59 22.52 -1.59 -13.66
N ASP A 60 22.59 -0.53 -14.48
CA ASP A 60 21.84 -0.40 -15.73
C ASP A 60 22.01 -1.65 -16.63
N GLY A 61 20.91 -2.16 -17.20
CA GLY A 61 20.87 -3.40 -17.97
C GLY A 61 20.17 -4.55 -17.23
N SER A 62 20.62 -5.79 -17.49
CA SER A 62 19.98 -7.01 -16.99
C SER A 62 20.78 -7.67 -15.86
N SER A 63 20.08 -7.98 -14.77
CA SER A 63 20.61 -8.67 -13.61
C SER A 63 19.70 -9.83 -13.21
N SER A 64 20.24 -10.83 -12.50
CA SER A 64 19.44 -11.97 -12.06
C SER A 64 19.88 -12.50 -10.70
N LEU A 65 18.89 -12.82 -9.87
CA LEU A 65 19.04 -13.32 -8.51
C LEU A 65 18.28 -14.64 -8.39
N VAL A 66 18.92 -15.68 -7.88
CA VAL A 66 18.27 -16.99 -7.66
C VAL A 66 18.42 -17.39 -6.20
N SER A 67 17.32 -17.82 -5.56
CA SER A 67 17.36 -18.31 -4.19
C SER A 67 18.25 -19.57 -4.11
N ARG A 68 19.09 -19.66 -3.08
CA ARG A 68 19.96 -20.83 -2.86
C ARG A 68 19.21 -22.04 -2.35
N TYR A 69 18.12 -21.81 -1.64
CA TYR A 69 17.27 -22.85 -1.09
C TYR A 69 15.87 -22.75 -1.71
N PRO A 70 15.20 -23.89 -1.90
CA PRO A 70 13.81 -23.89 -2.32
C PRO A 70 12.94 -23.39 -1.15
N VAL A 71 12.03 -22.48 -1.45
CA VAL A 71 11.00 -22.04 -0.52
C VAL A 71 9.84 -23.04 -0.57
N SER A 72 9.39 -23.52 0.59
CA SER A 72 8.52 -24.70 0.66
C SER A 72 7.02 -24.45 0.47
N GLU A 73 6.57 -23.21 0.27
CA GLU A 73 5.16 -22.86 0.53
C GLU A 73 4.66 -21.70 -0.32
N LEU A 74 3.32 -21.66 -0.43
CA LEU A 74 2.57 -20.52 -0.94
C LEU A 74 2.82 -19.31 -0.06
N GLY A 75 3.09 -18.16 -0.67
CA GLY A 75 3.38 -16.97 0.13
C GLY A 75 3.23 -15.65 -0.61
N LEU A 76 3.18 -14.60 0.17
CA LEU A 76 3.25 -13.22 -0.27
C LEU A 76 4.72 -12.78 -0.27
N LEU A 77 5.28 -12.62 -1.45
CA LEU A 77 6.61 -12.02 -1.62
C LEU A 77 6.47 -10.51 -1.52
N GLU A 78 7.12 -9.90 -0.53
CA GLU A 78 7.34 -8.47 -0.40
C GLU A 78 8.82 -8.15 -0.62
N PHE A 79 9.12 -7.09 -1.37
CA PHE A 79 10.48 -6.56 -1.46
C PHE A 79 10.46 -5.07 -1.79
N TRP A 80 11.55 -4.39 -1.49
CA TRP A 80 11.67 -2.95 -1.66
C TRP A 80 12.64 -2.60 -2.77
N VAL A 81 12.27 -1.64 -3.60
CA VAL A 81 13.08 -1.18 -4.73
C VAL A 81 13.21 0.33 -4.70
N LYS A 82 14.43 0.84 -4.84
CA LYS A 82 14.74 2.27 -5.00
C LYS A 82 15.45 2.50 -6.34
N PRO A 83 14.86 3.29 -7.26
CA PRO A 83 15.55 3.75 -8.45
C PRO A 83 16.74 4.66 -8.12
N GLN A 84 17.82 4.59 -8.90
CA GLN A 84 18.97 5.48 -8.76
C GLN A 84 18.61 6.95 -9.04
N SER A 85 17.71 7.18 -10.00
CA SER A 85 17.25 8.52 -10.37
C SER A 85 15.78 8.52 -10.81
N ALA A 86 15.16 9.70 -10.87
CA ALA A 86 13.78 9.86 -11.32
C ALA A 86 13.57 9.46 -12.80
N PHE A 87 14.66 9.34 -13.59
CA PHE A 87 14.62 8.90 -14.98
C PHE A 87 14.72 7.38 -15.14
N THR A 88 15.12 6.68 -14.08
CA THR A 88 15.34 5.24 -14.12
C THR A 88 13.99 4.51 -14.13
N SER A 89 13.82 3.61 -15.09
CA SER A 89 12.72 2.66 -15.11
C SER A 89 13.24 1.24 -14.89
N TYR A 90 12.37 0.37 -14.39
CA TYR A 90 12.74 -1.01 -14.17
C TYR A 90 11.58 -1.97 -14.39
N ARG A 91 11.93 -3.19 -14.76
CA ARG A 91 11.07 -4.35 -14.87
C ARG A 91 11.69 -5.48 -14.06
N ILE A 92 10.95 -6.06 -13.14
CA ILE A 92 11.38 -7.23 -12.37
C ILE A 92 10.43 -8.37 -12.70
N ASN A 93 10.95 -9.44 -13.28
CA ASN A 93 10.22 -10.66 -13.55
C ASN A 93 10.48 -11.68 -12.43
N ILE A 94 9.41 -12.17 -11.82
CA ILE A 94 9.48 -13.08 -10.68
C ILE A 94 9.11 -14.48 -11.18
N LEU A 95 10.08 -15.38 -11.07
CA LEU A 95 10.06 -16.70 -11.66
C LEU A 95 10.19 -17.75 -10.55
N THR A 96 9.51 -18.88 -10.72
CA THR A 96 9.67 -20.04 -9.84
C THR A 96 9.97 -21.32 -10.64
N SER A 97 10.74 -22.22 -10.05
CA SER A 97 10.98 -23.55 -10.61
C SER A 97 11.23 -24.59 -9.54
N SER A 98 10.95 -25.86 -9.81
CA SER A 98 11.30 -26.97 -8.90
C SER A 98 12.79 -27.34 -8.95
N SER A 99 13.57 -26.76 -9.87
CA SER A 99 14.99 -27.02 -10.07
C SER A 99 15.73 -25.73 -10.44
N VAL A 100 17.03 -25.67 -10.14
CA VAL A 100 17.95 -24.60 -10.58
C VAL A 100 18.86 -25.05 -11.74
N ALA A 101 18.55 -26.20 -12.36
CA ALA A 101 19.30 -26.68 -13.52
C ALA A 101 19.24 -25.70 -14.71
N LEU A 102 20.21 -25.79 -15.61
CA LEU A 102 20.31 -24.95 -16.80
C LEU A 102 19.10 -25.07 -17.74
N ASP A 103 18.47 -26.25 -17.77
CA ASP A 103 17.27 -26.58 -18.52
C ASP A 103 15.98 -26.48 -17.70
N ALA A 104 16.07 -25.91 -16.48
CA ALA A 104 14.91 -25.78 -15.61
C ALA A 104 13.81 -24.93 -16.28
N GLN A 105 12.58 -25.43 -16.24
CA GLN A 105 11.41 -24.68 -16.67
C GLN A 105 11.06 -23.66 -15.59
N TRP A 106 11.38 -22.40 -15.86
CA TRP A 106 11.01 -21.26 -15.03
C TRP A 106 9.60 -20.80 -15.40
N GLN A 107 8.71 -20.73 -14.41
CA GLN A 107 7.36 -20.22 -14.57
C GLN A 107 7.27 -18.82 -13.98
N GLN A 108 6.78 -17.88 -14.78
CA GLN A 108 6.49 -16.53 -14.30
C GLN A 108 5.29 -16.55 -13.36
N VAL A 109 5.50 -16.00 -12.16
CA VAL A 109 4.47 -15.87 -11.12
C VAL A 109 4.12 -14.41 -10.82
N GLY A 110 4.96 -13.47 -11.25
CA GLY A 110 4.67 -12.05 -11.12
C GLY A 110 5.57 -11.19 -12.01
N LEU A 111 5.10 -10.00 -12.33
CA LEU A 111 5.84 -9.00 -13.08
C LEU A 111 5.62 -7.65 -12.40
N VAL A 112 6.70 -6.95 -12.10
CA VAL A 112 6.69 -5.60 -11.58
C VAL A 112 7.28 -4.70 -12.65
N GLU A 113 6.55 -3.67 -13.03
CA GLU A 113 7.02 -2.64 -13.95
C GLU A 113 6.83 -1.28 -13.30
N ALA A 114 7.91 -0.50 -13.24
CA ALA A 114 7.88 0.86 -12.73
C ALA A 114 8.40 1.82 -13.81
N PRO A 115 7.55 2.75 -14.28
CA PRO A 115 7.99 3.81 -15.18
C PRO A 115 8.87 4.82 -14.41
N PRO A 116 9.59 5.69 -15.13
CA PRO A 116 10.31 6.80 -14.52
C PRO A 116 9.35 7.71 -13.73
N GLY A 117 9.82 8.27 -12.61
CA GLY A 117 9.05 9.27 -11.85
C GLY A 117 9.34 9.38 -10.35
N THR A 118 10.17 8.52 -9.77
CA THR A 118 10.48 8.55 -8.33
C THR A 118 11.90 8.07 -8.04
N GLU A 119 12.50 8.63 -6.99
CA GLU A 119 13.79 8.21 -6.42
C GLU A 119 13.63 7.57 -5.04
N ASN A 120 12.38 7.43 -4.59
CA ASN A 120 12.06 6.87 -3.30
C ASN A 120 11.96 5.35 -3.36
N TYR A 121 12.17 4.73 -2.20
CA TYR A 121 11.85 3.32 -1.99
C TYR A 121 10.37 3.05 -2.22
N MET A 122 10.08 1.96 -2.91
CA MET A 122 8.73 1.44 -3.16
C MET A 122 8.67 -0.03 -2.77
N ALA A 123 7.66 -0.39 -2.00
CA ALA A 123 7.34 -1.78 -1.72
C ALA A 123 6.65 -2.41 -2.94
N HIS A 124 6.96 -3.67 -3.22
CA HIS A 124 6.26 -4.49 -4.20
C HIS A 124 5.80 -5.77 -3.55
N ARG A 125 4.56 -6.16 -3.80
CA ARG A 125 3.95 -7.39 -3.27
C ARG A 125 3.41 -8.28 -4.38
N ILE A 126 3.71 -9.57 -4.28
CA ILE A 126 3.33 -10.57 -5.27
C ILE A 126 2.89 -11.84 -4.56
N SER A 127 1.74 -12.37 -4.93
CA SER A 127 1.25 -13.67 -4.44
C SER A 127 1.89 -14.79 -5.23
N ILE A 128 2.53 -15.74 -4.55
CA ILE A 128 3.08 -16.96 -5.12
C ILE A 128 2.11 -18.10 -4.81
N ASP A 129 1.26 -18.43 -5.79
CA ASP A 129 0.16 -19.39 -5.67
C ASP A 129 0.54 -20.83 -6.11
N ASP A 130 1.83 -21.20 -6.09
CA ASP A 130 2.29 -22.57 -6.42
C ASP A 130 2.58 -23.42 -5.16
N PRO A 131 1.79 -24.47 -4.88
CA PRO A 131 2.03 -25.35 -3.74
C PRO A 131 3.21 -26.30 -4.04
N GLY A 132 4.40 -25.97 -3.54
CA GLY A 132 5.54 -26.88 -3.56
C GLY A 132 6.86 -26.24 -3.16
N ARG A 133 7.88 -27.07 -2.93
CA ARG A 133 9.27 -26.61 -2.78
C ARG A 133 9.79 -26.09 -4.13
N LYS A 134 9.88 -24.78 -4.27
CA LYS A 134 10.34 -24.10 -5.50
C LYS A 134 11.47 -23.12 -5.20
N TYR A 135 12.40 -22.99 -6.12
CA TYR A 135 13.38 -21.92 -6.14
C TYR A 135 12.75 -20.65 -6.70
N LEU A 136 13.12 -19.51 -6.13
CA LEU A 136 12.69 -18.18 -6.55
C LEU A 136 13.79 -17.56 -7.40
N ARG A 137 13.43 -16.89 -8.48
CA ARG A 137 14.34 -16.12 -9.32
C ARG A 137 13.75 -14.74 -9.62
N LEU A 138 14.56 -13.71 -9.45
CA LEU A 138 14.23 -12.33 -9.79
C LEU A 138 15.12 -11.93 -10.98
N ASP A 139 14.51 -11.73 -12.14
CA ASP A 139 15.19 -11.16 -13.31
C ASP A 139 14.87 -9.66 -13.34
N ILE A 140 15.91 -8.84 -13.21
CA ILE A 140 15.81 -7.40 -13.04
C ILE A 140 16.36 -6.74 -14.30
N GLU A 141 15.51 -6.03 -15.01
CA GLU A 141 15.85 -5.19 -16.16
C GLU A 141 15.71 -3.73 -15.76
N THR A 142 16.73 -2.94 -16.05
CA THR A 142 16.76 -1.51 -15.75
C THR A 142 17.15 -0.72 -16.99
N LEU A 143 16.60 0.50 -17.09
CA LEU A 143 16.90 1.44 -18.15
C LEU A 143 17.18 2.81 -17.55
N HIS A 144 18.20 3.50 -18.08
CA HIS A 144 18.57 4.86 -17.69
C HIS A 144 18.98 4.97 -16.21
N GLY A 145 19.64 3.94 -15.68
CA GLY A 145 20.22 3.91 -14.33
C GLY A 145 20.01 2.58 -13.63
N GLY A 146 20.62 2.42 -12.46
CA GLY A 146 20.48 1.21 -11.64
C GLY A 146 19.34 1.26 -10.63
N VAL A 147 19.10 0.15 -9.94
CA VAL A 147 18.12 0.03 -8.85
C VAL A 147 18.72 -0.65 -7.63
N ALA A 148 18.38 -0.19 -6.44
CA ALA A 148 18.68 -0.88 -5.18
C ALA A 148 17.48 -1.73 -4.75
N LEU A 149 17.73 -2.99 -4.41
CA LEU A 149 16.79 -3.92 -3.81
C LEU A 149 17.13 -4.11 -2.34
N ASP A 150 16.11 -4.15 -1.50
CA ASP A 150 16.26 -4.35 -0.07
C ASP A 150 15.05 -5.07 0.55
N ASP A 151 15.23 -5.60 1.77
CA ASP A 151 14.18 -6.21 2.61
C ASP A 151 13.25 -7.18 1.85
N VAL A 152 13.82 -8.25 1.30
CA VAL A 152 13.04 -9.29 0.59
C VAL A 152 12.46 -10.26 1.62
N VAL A 153 11.14 -10.33 1.71
CA VAL A 153 10.39 -11.14 2.66
C VAL A 153 9.36 -12.01 1.93
N LEU A 154 9.19 -13.24 2.38
CA LEU A 154 8.12 -14.12 1.90
C LEU A 154 7.35 -14.64 3.11
N ASP A 155 6.10 -14.21 3.22
CA ASP A 155 5.19 -14.60 4.30
C ASP A 155 4.20 -15.66 3.83
N ARG A 156 3.84 -16.62 4.68
CA ARG A 156 2.88 -17.68 4.35
C ARG A 156 1.46 -17.11 4.20
N ILE A 157 0.75 -17.50 3.14
CA ILE A 157 -0.68 -17.20 2.93
C ILE A 157 -1.56 -18.45 3.09
N LEU A 158 -2.84 -18.27 3.44
CA LEU A 158 -3.80 -19.38 3.60
C LEU A 158 -4.08 -20.13 2.28
N LEU A 159 -4.30 -21.44 2.41
CA LEU A 159 -4.45 -22.43 1.33
C LEU A 159 -5.64 -22.14 0.38
N ASP A 160 -6.67 -21.41 0.84
CA ASP A 160 -7.85 -21.07 0.04
C ASP A 160 -7.52 -20.22 -1.21
N THR A 161 -6.34 -19.59 -1.22
CA THR A 161 -5.82 -18.79 -2.34
C THR A 161 -5.26 -19.65 -3.48
N ALA A 162 -4.90 -20.92 -3.22
CA ALA A 162 -4.12 -21.80 -4.10
C ALA A 162 -4.93 -22.75 -5.00
N LEU A 163 -6.26 -22.61 -5.02
CA LEU A 163 -7.16 -23.52 -5.75
C LEU A 163 -7.08 -23.37 -7.30
N GLN A 164 -6.51 -22.27 -7.81
CA GLN A 164 -6.64 -21.87 -9.22
C GLN A 164 -5.88 -22.72 -10.25
N LYS A 165 -4.63 -23.15 -9.99
CA LYS A 165 -3.91 -24.05 -10.93
C LYS A 165 -4.58 -25.44 -11.01
N ASN A 166 -5.25 -25.87 -9.95
CA ASN A 166 -6.03 -27.11 -9.95
C ASN A 166 -7.33 -26.93 -10.77
N GLU A 167 -7.98 -25.76 -10.68
CA GLU A 167 -9.22 -25.45 -11.40
C GLU A 167 -9.07 -25.50 -12.93
N GLN A 168 -8.05 -24.82 -13.50
CA GLN A 168 -7.80 -24.88 -14.95
C GLN A 168 -7.54 -26.31 -15.42
N LYS A 169 -6.75 -27.08 -14.67
CA LYS A 169 -6.51 -28.50 -14.97
C LYS A 169 -7.78 -29.34 -14.94
N ILE A 170 -8.68 -29.07 -14.00
CA ILE A 170 -9.98 -29.78 -13.91
C ILE A 170 -10.88 -29.39 -15.08
N ILE A 171 -10.98 -28.10 -15.43
CA ILE A 171 -11.82 -27.62 -16.54
C ILE A 171 -11.32 -28.13 -17.89
N THR A 172 -10.02 -27.99 -18.18
CA THR A 172 -9.41 -28.56 -19.40
C THR A 172 -9.56 -30.07 -19.43
N GLY A 173 -9.34 -30.76 -18.29
CA GLY A 173 -9.54 -32.19 -18.18
C GLY A 173 -10.99 -32.65 -18.40
N ILE A 174 -11.99 -31.85 -18.01
CA ILE A 174 -13.40 -32.10 -18.32
C ILE A 174 -13.65 -31.92 -19.82
N LEU A 175 -13.15 -30.84 -20.43
CA LEU A 175 -13.32 -30.54 -21.86
C LEU A 175 -12.68 -31.63 -22.74
N ASP A 176 -11.48 -32.07 -22.41
CA ASP A 176 -10.78 -33.14 -23.12
C ASP A 176 -11.50 -34.50 -22.97
N LYS A 177 -12.03 -34.80 -21.78
CA LYS A 177 -12.81 -36.03 -21.53
C LYS A 177 -14.17 -36.00 -22.21
N LEU A 178 -14.82 -34.84 -22.32
CA LEU A 178 -16.04 -34.69 -23.11
C LEU A 178 -15.79 -35.00 -24.60
N GLN A 179 -14.57 -34.78 -25.10
CA GLN A 179 -14.17 -35.11 -26.46
C GLN A 179 -13.77 -36.60 -26.65
N THR A 180 -13.21 -37.24 -25.62
CA THR A 180 -12.55 -38.56 -25.78
C THR A 180 -13.17 -39.73 -25.02
N ASN A 181 -13.84 -39.55 -23.87
CA ASN A 181 -14.38 -40.66 -23.08
C ASN A 181 -15.51 -40.27 -22.10
N LYS A 182 -16.69 -40.89 -22.24
CA LYS A 182 -17.93 -40.58 -21.48
C LYS A 182 -17.99 -41.22 -20.08
N ASN A 183 -16.91 -41.20 -19.31
CA ASN A 183 -16.99 -41.72 -17.93
C ASN A 183 -17.73 -40.71 -17.02
N TYR A 184 -19.02 -40.97 -16.81
CA TYR A 184 -19.93 -40.13 -16.05
C TYR A 184 -19.49 -39.91 -14.59
N GLU A 185 -18.94 -40.94 -13.93
CA GLU A 185 -18.52 -40.85 -12.53
C GLU A 185 -17.32 -39.90 -12.36
N LEU A 186 -16.32 -40.01 -13.23
CA LEU A 186 -15.16 -39.11 -13.23
C LEU A 186 -15.54 -37.66 -13.55
N GLN A 187 -16.50 -37.45 -14.45
CA GLN A 187 -17.00 -36.11 -14.79
C GLN A 187 -17.82 -35.51 -13.65
N SER A 188 -18.67 -36.31 -13.01
CA SER A 188 -19.47 -35.93 -11.84
C SER A 188 -18.61 -35.48 -10.66
N GLU A 189 -17.53 -36.21 -10.35
CA GLU A 189 -16.59 -35.84 -9.28
C GLU A 189 -15.77 -34.59 -9.64
N SER A 190 -15.45 -34.41 -10.92
CA SER A 190 -14.80 -33.19 -11.40
C SER A 190 -15.72 -31.96 -11.23
N PHE A 191 -17.02 -32.10 -11.52
CA PHE A 191 -18.00 -31.02 -11.28
C PHE A 191 -18.18 -30.70 -9.80
N ARG A 192 -18.20 -31.72 -8.92
CA ARG A 192 -18.23 -31.50 -7.47
C ARG A 192 -17.02 -30.72 -6.97
N THR A 193 -15.84 -31.05 -7.50
CA THR A 193 -14.60 -30.34 -7.15
C THR A 193 -14.65 -28.89 -7.62
N ILE A 194 -15.13 -28.63 -8.84
CA ILE A 194 -15.32 -27.27 -9.35
C ILE A 194 -16.35 -26.50 -8.50
N GLY A 195 -17.47 -27.13 -8.13
CA GLY A 195 -18.46 -26.51 -7.26
C GLY A 195 -17.88 -26.09 -5.91
N LYS A 196 -17.07 -26.96 -5.29
CA LYS A 196 -16.35 -26.63 -4.04
C LYS A 196 -15.38 -25.46 -4.22
N ASN A 197 -14.59 -25.47 -5.29
CA ASN A 197 -13.62 -24.40 -5.56
C ASN A 197 -14.31 -23.06 -5.83
N TYR A 198 -15.39 -23.08 -6.62
CA TYR A 198 -16.24 -21.92 -6.88
C TYR A 198 -16.83 -21.36 -5.58
N ALA A 199 -17.31 -22.24 -4.70
CA ALA A 199 -17.82 -21.85 -3.39
C ALA A 199 -16.75 -21.24 -2.47
N ALA A 200 -15.51 -21.78 -2.48
CA ALA A 200 -14.40 -21.25 -1.68
C ALA A 200 -13.99 -19.83 -2.10
N GLN A 201 -14.01 -19.54 -3.41
CA GLN A 201 -13.70 -18.19 -3.90
C GLN A 201 -14.75 -17.13 -3.49
N LEU A 202 -15.98 -17.54 -3.16
CA LEU A 202 -17.00 -16.62 -2.65
C LEU A 202 -16.57 -16.00 -1.32
N GLU A 203 -15.99 -16.80 -0.42
CA GLU A 203 -15.46 -16.35 0.86
C GLU A 203 -14.23 -15.46 0.67
N SER A 204 -13.36 -15.79 -0.28
CA SER A 204 -12.22 -14.93 -0.65
C SER A 204 -12.68 -13.54 -1.10
N GLN A 205 -13.64 -13.46 -2.03
CA GLN A 205 -14.19 -12.17 -2.51
C GLN A 205 -14.78 -11.34 -1.36
N ARG A 206 -15.50 -11.97 -0.43
CA ARG A 206 -16.04 -11.33 0.77
C ARG A 206 -14.92 -10.75 1.65
N GLN A 207 -13.89 -11.53 1.93
CA GLN A 207 -12.73 -11.09 2.73
C GLN A 207 -12.04 -9.88 2.10
N TYR A 208 -11.76 -9.93 0.80
CA TYR A 208 -11.15 -8.80 0.08
C TYR A 208 -12.02 -7.53 0.13
N LEU A 209 -13.35 -7.66 0.04
CA LEU A 209 -14.26 -6.52 0.23
C LEU A 209 -14.20 -5.96 1.65
N GLU A 210 -14.14 -6.81 2.68
CA GLU A 210 -14.00 -6.36 4.07
C GLU A 210 -12.67 -5.67 4.31
N TYR A 211 -11.57 -6.25 3.84
CA TYR A 211 -10.25 -5.64 3.95
C TYR A 211 -10.22 -4.29 3.22
N ALA A 212 -10.76 -4.22 2.00
CA ALA A 212 -10.83 -2.95 1.27
C ALA A 212 -11.73 -1.91 1.96
N ASN A 213 -12.84 -2.31 2.60
CA ASN A 213 -13.67 -1.41 3.39
C ASN A 213 -12.90 -0.87 4.61
N ALA A 214 -12.13 -1.72 5.30
CA ALA A 214 -11.33 -1.32 6.44
C ALA A 214 -10.18 -0.39 6.04
N ILE A 215 -9.49 -0.69 4.94
CA ILE A 215 -8.45 0.18 4.35
C ILE A 215 -9.04 1.53 3.97
N TYR A 216 -10.20 1.55 3.27
CA TYR A 216 -10.88 2.78 2.90
C TYR A 216 -11.18 3.66 4.12
N SER A 217 -11.71 3.07 5.20
CA SER A 217 -11.99 3.77 6.44
C SER A 217 -10.72 4.34 7.07
N THR A 218 -9.63 3.59 7.03
CA THR A 218 -8.33 3.99 7.61
C THR A 218 -7.72 5.16 6.83
N ILE A 219 -7.74 5.13 5.49
CA ILE A 219 -7.26 6.22 4.63
C ILE A 219 -8.12 7.48 4.82
N THR A 220 -9.45 7.31 4.85
CA THR A 220 -10.38 8.44 5.08
C THR A 220 -10.11 9.10 6.43
N PHE A 221 -9.85 8.32 7.46
CA PHE A 221 -9.50 8.83 8.78
C PHE A 221 -8.13 9.55 8.79
N ALA A 222 -7.13 9.03 8.07
CA ALA A 222 -5.83 9.68 7.90
C ALA A 222 -5.95 11.04 7.22
N LEU A 223 -6.73 11.12 6.14
CA LEU A 223 -7.02 12.38 5.44
C LEU A 223 -7.77 13.39 6.34
N ALA A 224 -8.77 12.93 7.09
CA ALA A 224 -9.62 13.79 7.91
C ALA A 224 -8.91 14.37 9.16
N SER A 225 -8.00 13.60 9.77
CA SER A 225 -7.29 14.02 10.98
C SER A 225 -6.07 14.91 10.69
N SER A 226 -5.44 14.69 9.53
CA SER A 226 -4.12 15.15 9.09
C SER A 226 -3.32 16.01 10.09
N GLU A 227 -2.82 15.35 11.14
CA GLU A 227 -1.82 15.95 12.05
C GLU A 227 -0.56 16.37 11.30
N ARG A 228 -0.22 15.67 10.21
CA ARG A 228 0.88 16.04 9.32
C ARG A 228 0.64 17.37 8.62
N ASN A 229 -0.57 17.65 8.13
CA ASN A 229 -0.85 18.92 7.48
C ASN A 229 -0.91 20.10 8.47
N LYS A 230 -1.25 19.84 9.73
CA LYS A 230 -1.20 20.88 10.78
C LYS A 230 0.23 21.35 11.08
N MET A 231 1.24 20.51 10.82
CA MET A 231 2.66 20.91 10.93
C MET A 231 3.03 22.01 9.95
N SER A 232 2.38 22.07 8.78
CA SER A 232 2.62 23.14 7.81
C SER A 232 1.91 24.45 8.15
N ASN A 233 1.30 24.57 9.31
CA ASN A 233 0.61 25.79 9.70
C ASN A 233 1.60 26.83 10.26
N PRO A 234 1.73 28.03 9.64
CA PRO A 234 2.68 29.03 10.08
C PRO A 234 2.42 29.51 11.53
N MET A 235 1.17 29.44 12.01
CA MET A 235 0.77 29.87 13.34
C MET A 235 1.28 28.99 14.48
N ALA A 236 1.70 27.76 14.17
CA ALA A 236 2.32 26.87 15.15
C ALA A 236 3.69 27.41 15.63
N TYR A 237 4.35 28.21 14.81
CA TYR A 237 5.75 28.57 14.96
C TYR A 237 5.95 29.90 15.70
N SER A 238 7.03 29.99 16.46
CA SER A 238 7.40 31.19 17.20
C SER A 238 7.85 32.30 16.26
N SER A 239 8.67 31.99 15.24
CA SER A 239 9.19 33.03 14.33
C SER A 239 8.06 33.76 13.62
N PHE A 240 7.08 33.04 13.10
CA PHE A 240 5.91 33.65 12.46
C PHE A 240 5.12 34.54 13.42
N ARG A 241 4.87 34.08 14.65
CA ARG A 241 4.16 34.87 15.68
C ARG A 241 4.92 36.14 16.06
N THR A 242 6.25 36.08 16.14
CA THR A 242 7.12 37.23 16.38
C THR A 242 7.05 38.22 15.20
N ILE A 243 7.20 37.74 13.96
CA ILE A 243 7.07 38.57 12.75
C ILE A 243 5.72 39.30 12.74
N LEU A 244 4.62 38.59 13.05
CA LEU A 244 3.28 39.20 13.13
C LEU A 244 3.20 40.28 14.22
N ALA A 245 3.75 40.03 15.40
CA ALA A 245 3.74 40.99 16.50
C ALA A 245 4.56 42.25 16.16
N ASP A 246 5.75 42.07 15.60
CA ASP A 246 6.64 43.17 15.22
C ASP A 246 6.06 44.00 14.07
N THR A 247 5.40 43.35 13.11
CA THR A 247 4.69 44.04 12.03
C THR A 247 3.49 44.83 12.56
N LYS A 248 2.70 44.26 13.48
CA LYS A 248 1.57 44.96 14.10
C LYS A 248 1.99 46.22 14.84
N ARG A 249 3.18 46.21 15.46
CA ARG A 249 3.72 47.34 16.21
C ARG A 249 3.96 48.59 15.35
N VAL A 250 4.25 48.41 14.06
CA VAL A 250 4.56 49.50 13.13
C VAL A 250 3.45 49.76 12.09
N ALA A 251 2.46 48.87 12.02
CA ALA A 251 1.33 48.98 11.11
C ALA A 251 0.24 49.91 11.65
N SER A 252 -0.35 50.72 10.76
CA SER A 252 -1.55 51.50 11.05
C SER A 252 -2.77 50.60 11.39
N PRO A 253 -3.83 51.11 12.04
CA PRO A 253 -5.02 50.31 12.38
C PRO A 253 -5.65 49.60 11.17
N LEU A 254 -5.68 50.25 10.01
CA LEU A 254 -6.18 49.64 8.77
C LEU A 254 -5.27 48.51 8.27
N GLN A 255 -3.95 48.70 8.33
CA GLN A 255 -2.98 47.67 7.98
C GLN A 255 -3.08 46.48 8.95
N GLN A 256 -3.24 46.71 10.25
CA GLN A 256 -3.45 45.64 11.23
C GLN A 256 -4.72 44.84 10.94
N ALA A 257 -5.82 45.49 10.55
CA ALA A 257 -7.05 44.80 10.15
C ALA A 257 -6.84 43.92 8.91
N ARG A 258 -6.11 44.41 7.91
CA ARG A 258 -5.73 43.63 6.72
C ARG A 258 -4.85 42.43 7.08
N LEU A 259 -3.85 42.63 7.95
CA LEU A 259 -2.98 41.57 8.44
C LEU A 259 -3.76 40.48 9.17
N ASN A 260 -4.67 40.85 10.07
CA ASN A 260 -5.53 39.89 10.76
C ASN A 260 -6.42 39.12 9.78
N SER A 261 -6.93 39.77 8.72
CA SER A 261 -7.71 39.11 7.67
C SER A 261 -6.88 38.09 6.88
N MET A 262 -5.64 38.42 6.54
CA MET A 262 -4.73 37.52 5.81
C MET A 262 -4.36 36.27 6.61
N VAL A 263 -4.24 36.39 7.94
CA VAL A 263 -3.80 35.30 8.82
C VAL A 263 -4.96 34.43 9.30
N LYS A 264 -6.20 34.94 9.27
CA LYS A 264 -7.42 34.24 9.71
C LYS A 264 -7.59 32.82 9.14
N PRO A 265 -7.24 32.52 7.87
CA PRO A 265 -7.36 31.15 7.34
C PRO A 265 -6.49 30.11 8.05
N PHE A 266 -5.43 30.52 8.75
CA PHE A 266 -4.52 29.63 9.49
C PHE A 266 -5.00 29.26 10.89
N GLY A 267 -6.21 29.72 11.26
CA GLY A 267 -6.80 29.47 12.55
C GLY A 267 -6.83 30.74 13.40
N ASP A 268 -7.09 30.55 14.69
CA ASP A 268 -7.36 31.63 15.60
C ASP A 268 -6.44 31.58 16.81
N LEU A 269 -5.65 32.64 16.95
CA LEU A 269 -4.72 32.87 18.06
C LEU A 269 -5.41 32.89 19.42
N THR A 270 -6.67 33.32 19.48
CA THR A 270 -7.41 33.47 20.73
C THR A 270 -7.97 32.14 21.24
N THR A 271 -8.31 31.23 20.34
CA THR A 271 -8.81 29.89 20.64
C THR A 271 -7.75 28.80 20.51
N ALA A 272 -6.50 29.16 20.17
CA ALA A 272 -5.37 28.25 19.94
C ALA A 272 -5.69 27.11 18.95
N THR A 273 -6.51 27.40 17.94
CA THR A 273 -6.88 26.43 16.90
C THR A 273 -5.97 26.57 15.69
N LEU A 274 -5.46 25.45 15.18
CA LEU A 274 -4.70 25.38 13.93
C LEU A 274 -5.54 24.71 12.86
N THR A 275 -5.68 25.37 11.71
CA THR A 275 -6.30 24.78 10.51
C THR A 275 -5.27 24.01 9.69
N VAL A 276 -5.77 23.11 8.83
CA VAL A 276 -4.97 22.43 7.81
C VAL A 276 -4.55 23.45 6.75
N VAL A 277 -3.27 23.44 6.37
CA VAL A 277 -2.74 24.30 5.31
C VAL A 277 -2.43 23.47 4.08
N SER A 278 -3.06 23.80 2.96
CA SER A 278 -2.74 23.24 1.65
C SER A 278 -1.72 24.12 0.92
N GLY A 279 -1.02 23.55 -0.06
CA GLY A 279 -0.10 24.30 -0.92
C GLY A 279 -0.76 25.50 -1.61
N GLY A 280 -2.03 25.37 -2.03
CA GLY A 280 -2.80 26.46 -2.62
C GLY A 280 -3.08 27.61 -1.64
N LEU A 281 -3.44 27.29 -0.39
CA LEU A 281 -3.66 28.29 0.65
C LEU A 281 -2.36 29.03 0.98
N TYR A 282 -1.25 28.31 1.05
CA TYR A 282 0.06 28.89 1.32
C TYR A 282 0.52 29.84 0.20
N ALA A 283 0.44 29.42 -1.06
CA ALA A 283 0.83 30.25 -2.20
C ALA A 283 0.01 31.55 -2.29
N ALA A 284 -1.30 31.46 -1.99
CA ALA A 284 -2.18 32.62 -1.93
C ALA A 284 -1.87 33.60 -0.78
N PHE A 285 -1.11 33.16 0.23
CA PHE A 285 -0.73 33.97 1.39
C PHE A 285 0.70 34.51 1.31
N ALA A 286 1.68 33.68 0.94
CA ALA A 286 3.10 33.96 1.15
C ALA A 286 3.56 35.25 0.45
N GLU A 287 3.24 35.42 -0.83
CA GLU A 287 3.66 36.61 -1.60
C GLU A 287 2.92 37.90 -1.19
N PRO A 288 1.59 37.88 -1.00
CA PRO A 288 0.88 39.03 -0.42
C PRO A 288 1.41 39.42 0.97
N PHE A 289 1.78 38.44 1.79
CA PHE A 289 2.32 38.69 3.11
C PHE A 289 3.71 39.33 3.06
N LYS A 290 4.63 38.82 2.22
CA LYS A 290 5.94 39.46 2.00
C LYS A 290 5.78 40.91 1.52
N SER A 291 4.87 41.14 0.55
CA SER A 291 4.57 42.48 0.04
C SER A 291 4.02 43.38 1.15
N PHE A 292 3.14 42.85 2.00
CA PHE A 292 2.61 43.57 3.15
C PHE A 292 3.73 43.95 4.15
N LEU A 293 4.65 43.03 4.46
CA LEU A 293 5.79 43.32 5.33
C LEU A 293 6.67 44.45 4.76
N ALA A 294 7.00 44.37 3.48
CA ALA A 294 7.79 45.40 2.80
C ALA A 294 7.11 46.78 2.89
N THR A 295 5.80 46.85 2.68
CA THR A 295 5.06 48.11 2.78
C THR A 295 4.92 48.61 4.22
N ALA A 296 4.72 47.73 5.20
CA ALA A 296 4.59 48.11 6.61
C ALA A 296 5.88 48.71 7.18
N PHE A 297 7.04 48.23 6.72
CA PHE A 297 8.36 48.73 7.10
C PHE A 297 8.95 49.74 6.10
N ASP A 298 8.18 50.21 5.12
CA ASP A 298 8.60 51.32 4.28
C ASP A 298 8.49 52.65 5.04
N LYS A 299 9.54 53.47 4.94
CA LYS A 299 9.67 54.76 5.62
C LYS A 299 8.47 55.67 5.36
N SER A 300 8.01 55.70 4.12
CA SER A 300 6.84 56.49 3.71
C SER A 300 5.56 56.08 4.45
N ASN A 301 5.43 54.82 4.88
CA ASN A 301 4.22 54.30 5.49
C ASN A 301 4.25 54.42 7.02
N TYR A 302 5.36 54.07 7.68
CA TYR A 302 5.42 54.12 9.16
C TYR A 302 5.65 55.54 9.71
N GLU A 303 6.25 56.46 8.95
CA GLU A 303 6.34 57.87 9.36
C GLU A 303 4.94 58.51 9.45
N ASN A 304 4.04 58.12 8.56
CA ASN A 304 2.66 58.61 8.46
C ASN A 304 1.66 57.85 9.38
N ALA A 305 2.09 56.82 10.11
CA ALA A 305 1.20 55.93 10.85
C ALA A 305 0.94 56.35 12.32
N ASP A 306 1.11 57.62 12.69
CA ASP A 306 0.98 58.13 14.08
C ASP A 306 1.75 57.30 15.14
N LEU A 307 2.88 56.70 14.73
CA LEU A 307 3.71 55.89 15.63
C LEU A 307 4.47 56.75 16.64
N ASN A 308 4.64 56.23 17.86
CA ASN A 308 5.51 56.85 18.84
C ASN A 308 7.00 56.77 18.42
N ARG A 309 7.85 57.61 19.03
CA ARG A 309 9.29 57.68 18.71
C ARG A 309 10.02 56.34 18.85
N LYS A 310 9.62 55.51 19.81
CA LYS A 310 10.24 54.21 20.09
C LYS A 310 9.93 53.20 18.98
N ASP A 311 8.72 53.23 18.44
CA ASP A 311 8.27 52.31 17.40
C ASP A 311 8.80 52.71 16.02
N ARG A 312 8.97 54.01 15.75
CA ARG A 312 9.68 54.50 14.55
C ARG A 312 11.15 54.04 14.54
N LYS A 313 11.87 54.25 15.64
CA LYS A 313 13.26 53.80 15.77
C LYS A 313 13.39 52.28 15.62
N PHE A 314 12.41 51.54 16.15
CA PHE A 314 12.34 50.09 15.97
C PHE A 314 12.19 49.69 14.49
N ALA A 315 11.29 50.36 13.75
CA ALA A 315 11.08 50.11 12.33
C ALA A 315 12.36 50.35 11.50
N GLU A 316 13.06 51.46 11.75
CA GLU A 316 14.32 51.81 11.09
C GLU A 316 15.44 50.80 11.34
N GLU A 317 15.57 50.31 12.58
CA GLU A 317 16.66 49.42 12.97
C GLU A 317 16.43 47.94 12.62
N ASN A 318 15.15 47.51 12.53
CA ASN A 318 14.79 46.09 12.46
C ASN A 318 13.98 45.69 11.22
N GLY A 319 13.46 46.64 10.43
CA GLY A 319 12.58 46.32 9.30
C GLY A 319 13.18 45.35 8.28
N LEU A 320 14.43 45.59 7.84
CA LEU A 320 15.13 44.69 6.92
C LEU A 320 15.33 43.29 7.53
N LYS A 321 15.75 43.22 8.80
CA LYS A 321 15.96 41.94 9.49
C LYS A 321 14.68 41.13 9.62
N ILE A 322 13.55 41.79 9.92
CA ILE A 322 12.24 41.13 10.02
C ILE A 322 11.80 40.61 8.65
N TYR A 323 12.03 41.37 7.58
CA TYR A 323 11.74 40.92 6.22
C TYR A 323 12.58 39.69 5.84
N GLU A 324 13.89 39.72 6.06
CA GLU A 324 14.80 38.59 5.80
C GLU A 324 14.42 37.35 6.63
N GLN A 325 14.05 37.54 7.90
CA GLN A 325 13.55 36.46 8.76
C GLN A 325 12.24 35.86 8.24
N ALA A 326 11.32 36.70 7.75
CA ALA A 326 10.07 36.24 7.19
C ALA A 326 10.28 35.48 5.88
N GLU A 327 11.12 35.97 4.98
CA GLU A 327 11.45 35.28 3.74
C GLU A 327 12.05 33.89 4.03
N LYS A 328 13.05 33.83 4.92
CA LYS A 328 13.67 32.58 5.35
C LYS A 328 12.66 31.61 5.94
N PHE A 329 11.84 32.06 6.89
CA PHE A 329 10.81 31.23 7.54
C PHE A 329 9.79 30.68 6.53
N LEU A 330 9.33 31.53 5.60
CA LEU A 330 8.41 31.10 4.55
C LEU A 330 9.04 30.05 3.65
N THR A 331 10.30 30.23 3.21
CA THR A 331 10.99 29.20 2.42
C THR A 331 11.18 27.88 3.17
N GLU A 332 11.48 27.92 4.48
CA GLU A 332 11.53 26.72 5.33
C GLU A 332 10.16 26.02 5.41
N LEU A 333 9.08 26.80 5.57
CA LEU A 333 7.70 26.30 5.60
C LEU A 333 7.23 25.75 4.24
N GLU A 334 7.68 26.33 3.14
CA GLU A 334 7.37 25.85 1.79
C GLU A 334 7.95 24.45 1.56
N ARG A 335 9.18 24.19 2.02
CA ARG A 335 9.79 22.85 1.95
C ARG A 335 8.95 21.82 2.71
N GLU A 336 8.47 22.20 3.89
CA GLU A 336 7.55 21.36 4.67
C GLU A 336 6.26 21.07 3.90
N LEU A 337 5.64 22.11 3.33
CA LEU A 337 4.39 21.98 2.56
C LEU A 337 4.51 21.08 1.33
N VAL A 338 5.66 21.08 0.66
CA VAL A 338 5.90 20.19 -0.49
C VAL A 338 5.86 18.73 -0.04
N GLN A 339 6.50 18.39 1.09
CA GLN A 339 6.48 17.02 1.62
C GLN A 339 5.05 16.60 2.01
N VAL A 340 4.33 17.48 2.70
CA VAL A 340 2.96 17.24 3.12
C VAL A 340 2.01 17.05 1.93
N SER A 341 2.13 17.89 0.92
CA SER A 341 1.30 17.82 -0.29
C SER A 341 1.55 16.53 -1.06
N ALA A 342 2.80 16.04 -1.11
CA ALA A 342 3.14 14.76 -1.73
C ALA A 342 2.45 13.59 -0.99
N LEU A 343 2.47 13.57 0.34
CA LEU A 343 1.80 12.56 1.15
C LEU A 343 0.27 12.60 1.01
N GLU A 344 -0.31 13.79 0.94
CA GLU A 344 -1.75 13.96 0.71
C GLU A 344 -2.17 13.44 -0.67
N ASN A 345 -1.38 13.72 -1.71
CA ASN A 345 -1.60 13.19 -3.05
C ASN A 345 -1.51 11.66 -3.09
N ASP A 346 -0.53 11.07 -2.40
CA ASP A 346 -0.39 9.61 -2.26
C ASP A 346 -1.64 9.01 -1.57
N LEU A 347 -2.14 9.62 -0.49
CA LEU A 347 -3.38 9.20 0.19
C LEU A 347 -4.62 9.27 -0.71
N GLN A 348 -4.78 10.38 -1.45
CA GLN A 348 -5.91 10.56 -2.38
C GLN A 348 -5.86 9.53 -3.52
N HIS A 349 -4.67 9.25 -4.04
CA HIS A 349 -4.47 8.22 -5.05
C HIS A 349 -4.87 6.84 -4.52
N MET A 350 -4.40 6.47 -3.33
CA MET A 350 -4.78 5.21 -2.69
C MET A 350 -6.28 5.11 -2.41
N LEU A 351 -6.91 6.18 -1.93
CA LEU A 351 -8.35 6.21 -1.70
C LEU A 351 -9.13 5.87 -2.99
N LYS A 352 -8.72 6.48 -4.11
CA LYS A 352 -9.31 6.22 -5.43
C LYS A 352 -9.10 4.77 -5.89
N MET A 353 -7.90 4.21 -5.70
CA MET A 353 -7.62 2.81 -6.03
C MET A 353 -8.53 1.86 -5.24
N VAL A 354 -8.66 2.08 -3.94
CA VAL A 354 -9.50 1.28 -3.05
C VAL A 354 -10.99 1.41 -3.42
N GLU A 355 -11.46 2.61 -3.73
CA GLU A 355 -12.86 2.84 -4.13
C GLU A 355 -13.20 2.10 -5.44
N LEU A 356 -12.33 2.20 -6.45
CA LEU A 356 -12.50 1.48 -7.72
C LEU A 356 -12.48 -0.03 -7.49
N PHE A 357 -11.51 -0.53 -6.72
CA PHE A 357 -11.44 -1.94 -6.35
C PHE A 357 -12.72 -2.44 -5.69
N ARG A 358 -13.23 -1.73 -4.68
CA ARG A 358 -14.47 -2.09 -3.96
C ARG A 358 -15.66 -2.15 -4.90
N LYS A 359 -15.81 -1.16 -5.78
CA LYS A 359 -16.93 -1.09 -6.73
C LYS A 359 -16.89 -2.22 -7.74
N ASP A 360 -15.72 -2.52 -8.29
CA ASP A 360 -15.54 -3.57 -9.28
C ASP A 360 -15.73 -4.96 -8.65
N LEU A 361 -15.20 -5.17 -7.44
CA LEU A 361 -15.35 -6.44 -6.71
C LEU A 361 -16.79 -6.67 -6.23
N ASP A 362 -17.52 -5.64 -5.78
CA ASP A 362 -18.97 -5.76 -5.48
C ASP A 362 -19.74 -6.20 -6.74
N LYS A 363 -19.44 -5.59 -7.89
CA LYS A 363 -20.05 -5.97 -9.17
C LYS A 363 -19.68 -7.40 -9.56
N HIS A 364 -18.43 -7.79 -9.41
CA HIS A 364 -17.97 -9.15 -9.68
C HIS A 364 -18.69 -10.15 -8.78
N LEU A 365 -18.72 -9.92 -7.46
CA LEU A 365 -19.41 -10.77 -6.49
C LEU A 365 -20.89 -10.96 -6.83
N ARG A 366 -21.58 -9.89 -7.24
CA ARG A 366 -22.99 -9.98 -7.68
C ARG A 366 -23.18 -10.81 -8.95
N ASN A 367 -22.26 -10.75 -9.89
CA ASN A 367 -22.29 -11.61 -11.09
C ASN A 367 -21.94 -13.06 -10.72
N TYR A 368 -21.01 -13.24 -9.78
CA TYR A 368 -20.53 -14.52 -9.30
C TYR A 368 -21.65 -15.33 -8.63
N ILE A 369 -22.43 -14.72 -7.74
CA ILE A 369 -23.62 -15.35 -7.13
C ILE A 369 -24.72 -15.63 -8.15
N GLN A 370 -24.88 -14.75 -9.15
CA GLN A 370 -25.89 -14.92 -10.20
C GLN A 370 -25.60 -16.12 -11.09
N HIS A 371 -24.32 -16.33 -11.45
CA HIS A 371 -23.89 -17.48 -12.23
C HIS A 371 -24.09 -18.80 -11.47
N ALA A 372 -23.91 -18.78 -10.15
CA ALA A 372 -24.23 -19.90 -9.25
C ALA A 372 -25.73 -20.14 -9.03
N GLY A 373 -26.62 -19.43 -9.73
CA GLY A 373 -28.06 -19.65 -9.68
C GLY A 373 -28.80 -18.93 -8.55
N LEU A 374 -28.11 -18.09 -7.77
CA LEU A 374 -28.77 -17.19 -6.81
C LEU A 374 -29.29 -15.94 -7.52
N ALA A 375 -30.51 -15.51 -7.19
CA ALA A 375 -31.03 -14.26 -7.74
C ALA A 375 -30.15 -13.08 -7.33
N ARG A 376 -29.94 -12.12 -8.25
CA ARG A 376 -29.16 -10.89 -8.00
C ARG A 376 -29.95 -9.90 -7.14
N THR A 377 -30.18 -10.27 -5.88
CA THR A 377 -30.92 -9.48 -4.88
C THR A 377 -30.00 -8.99 -3.78
N GLN A 378 -30.41 -7.92 -3.10
CA GLN A 378 -29.67 -7.43 -1.94
C GLN A 378 -29.68 -8.42 -0.78
N GLU A 379 -30.72 -9.25 -0.65
CA GLU A 379 -30.80 -10.30 0.36
C GLU A 379 -29.69 -11.35 0.18
N ASN A 380 -29.55 -11.92 -1.01
CA ASN A 380 -28.51 -12.92 -1.28
C ASN A 380 -27.11 -12.32 -1.11
N TYR A 381 -26.92 -11.08 -1.54
CA TYR A 381 -25.69 -10.34 -1.30
C TYR A 381 -25.38 -10.19 0.20
N SER A 382 -26.37 -9.78 1.00
CA SER A 382 -26.23 -9.63 2.46
C SER A 382 -25.96 -10.96 3.17
N ARG A 383 -26.50 -12.08 2.67
CA ARG A 383 -26.20 -13.41 3.21
C ARG A 383 -24.71 -13.76 3.02
N VAL A 384 -24.13 -13.46 1.85
CA VAL A 384 -22.69 -13.63 1.59
C VAL A 384 -21.85 -12.71 2.47
N MET A 385 -22.23 -11.43 2.58
CA MET A 385 -21.53 -10.43 3.40
C MET A 385 -21.87 -10.51 4.90
N SER A 386 -22.53 -11.58 5.34
CA SER A 386 -22.97 -11.71 6.73
C SER A 386 -21.78 -11.82 7.68
N LYS A 387 -21.88 -11.17 8.83
CA LYS A 387 -20.92 -11.35 9.93
C LYS A 387 -21.05 -12.72 10.61
N GLU A 388 -22.19 -13.39 10.45
CA GLU A 388 -22.44 -14.71 11.03
C GLU A 388 -21.91 -15.85 10.15
N GLU A 389 -21.02 -16.66 10.70
CA GLU A 389 -20.38 -17.77 9.99
C GLU A 389 -21.37 -18.85 9.56
N SER A 390 -22.39 -19.12 10.37
CA SER A 390 -23.47 -20.07 10.03
C SER A 390 -24.21 -19.67 8.75
N ILE A 391 -24.54 -18.38 8.60
CA ILE A 391 -25.21 -17.87 7.39
C ILE A 391 -24.27 -17.98 6.18
N ARG A 392 -22.98 -17.63 6.35
CA ARG A 392 -21.99 -17.74 5.26
C ARG A 392 -21.80 -19.18 4.81
N ALA A 393 -21.63 -20.11 5.75
CA ALA A 393 -21.45 -21.53 5.45
C ALA A 393 -22.64 -22.11 4.66
N LEU A 394 -23.87 -21.71 4.99
CA LEU A 394 -25.07 -22.11 4.26
C LEU A 394 -25.05 -21.62 2.80
N VAL A 395 -24.72 -20.34 2.57
CA VAL A 395 -24.65 -19.80 1.19
C VAL A 395 -23.51 -20.42 0.40
N ILE A 396 -22.36 -20.65 1.03
CA ILE A 396 -21.20 -21.31 0.40
C ILE A 396 -21.60 -22.72 -0.06
N SER A 397 -22.27 -23.50 0.79
CA SER A 397 -22.79 -24.83 0.40
C SER A 397 -23.80 -24.74 -0.75
N GLU A 398 -24.77 -23.83 -0.65
CA GLU A 398 -25.81 -23.62 -1.67
C GLU A 398 -25.20 -23.27 -3.04
N VAL A 399 -24.21 -22.36 -3.06
CA VAL A 399 -23.48 -21.97 -4.27
C VAL A 399 -22.74 -23.16 -4.88
N GLY A 400 -22.00 -23.93 -4.07
CA GLY A 400 -21.24 -25.08 -4.57
C GLY A 400 -22.14 -26.20 -5.11
N GLU A 401 -23.25 -26.46 -4.43
CA GLU A 401 -24.27 -27.42 -4.87
C GLU A 401 -24.95 -26.98 -6.16
N ASN A 402 -25.35 -25.71 -6.28
CA ASN A 402 -26.01 -25.21 -7.48
C ASN A 402 -25.10 -25.29 -8.71
N VAL A 403 -23.81 -24.95 -8.57
CA VAL A 403 -22.84 -25.07 -9.66
C VAL A 403 -22.67 -26.52 -10.09
N THR A 404 -22.52 -27.42 -9.12
CA THR A 404 -22.38 -28.86 -9.36
C THR A 404 -23.63 -29.44 -10.04
N ASN A 405 -24.81 -29.17 -9.49
CA ASN A 405 -26.08 -29.70 -9.95
C ASN A 405 -26.44 -29.19 -11.35
N LYS A 406 -26.12 -27.93 -11.67
CA LYS A 406 -26.35 -27.36 -12.99
C LYS A 406 -25.46 -27.99 -14.07
N ALA A 407 -24.18 -28.18 -13.77
CA ALA A 407 -23.25 -28.88 -14.68
C ALA A 407 -23.66 -30.35 -14.88
N GLN A 408 -24.00 -31.06 -13.80
CA GLN A 408 -24.50 -32.44 -13.88
C GLN A 408 -25.83 -32.53 -14.64
N GLY A 409 -26.72 -31.57 -14.47
CA GLY A 409 -27.99 -31.49 -15.20
C GLY A 409 -27.79 -31.38 -16.72
N TYR A 410 -26.86 -30.53 -17.16
CA TYR A 410 -26.53 -30.44 -18.59
C TYR A 410 -25.86 -31.71 -19.13
N LEU A 411 -24.99 -32.35 -18.33
CA LEU A 411 -24.38 -33.63 -18.70
C LEU A 411 -25.45 -34.73 -18.85
N ALA A 412 -26.34 -34.87 -17.87
CA ALA A 412 -27.41 -35.87 -17.89
C ALA A 412 -28.40 -35.65 -19.03
N ALA A 413 -28.66 -34.40 -19.40
CA ALA A 413 -29.50 -34.04 -20.54
C ALA A 413 -28.81 -34.20 -21.91
N ASN A 414 -27.53 -34.63 -21.96
CA ASN A 414 -26.70 -34.63 -23.16
C ASN A 414 -26.63 -33.26 -23.86
N ASN A 415 -26.78 -32.16 -23.12
CA ASN A 415 -26.75 -30.80 -23.66
C ASN A 415 -25.32 -30.23 -23.62
N ASN A 416 -24.46 -30.82 -24.45
CA ASN A 416 -23.02 -30.51 -24.46
C ASN A 416 -22.73 -29.03 -24.73
N THR A 417 -23.53 -28.36 -25.56
CA THR A 417 -23.35 -26.93 -25.86
C THR A 417 -23.57 -26.05 -24.63
N GLN A 418 -24.67 -26.27 -23.90
CA GLN A 418 -24.94 -25.49 -22.68
C GLN A 418 -23.97 -25.87 -21.55
N LEU A 419 -23.55 -27.13 -21.46
CA LEU A 419 -22.51 -27.55 -20.54
C LEU A 419 -21.21 -26.80 -20.78
N ILE A 420 -20.71 -26.79 -22.03
CA ILE A 420 -19.46 -26.11 -22.37
C ILE A 420 -19.57 -24.61 -22.10
N GLN A 421 -20.66 -23.96 -22.52
CA GLN A 421 -20.88 -22.53 -22.23
C GLN A 421 -20.90 -22.23 -20.73
N TYR A 422 -21.56 -23.09 -19.94
CA TYR A 422 -21.60 -22.95 -18.49
C TYR A 422 -20.23 -23.13 -17.85
N MET A 423 -19.45 -24.14 -18.28
CA MET A 423 -18.10 -24.38 -17.78
C MET A 423 -17.13 -23.26 -18.16
N LEU A 424 -17.20 -22.74 -19.38
CA LEU A 424 -16.40 -21.59 -19.82
C LEU A 424 -16.70 -20.35 -18.97
N LYS A 425 -17.99 -20.06 -18.72
CA LYS A 425 -18.36 -18.93 -17.87
C LYS A 425 -17.92 -19.12 -16.42
N THR A 426 -17.99 -20.35 -15.92
CA THR A 426 -17.47 -20.71 -14.59
C THR A 426 -15.96 -20.44 -14.51
N SER A 427 -15.21 -20.85 -15.53
CA SER A 427 -13.77 -20.57 -15.64
C SER A 427 -13.48 -19.06 -15.64
N GLU A 428 -14.21 -18.30 -16.46
CA GLU A 428 -14.04 -16.84 -16.55
C GLU A 428 -14.26 -16.14 -15.20
N GLN A 429 -15.28 -16.56 -14.44
CA GLN A 429 -15.54 -16.03 -13.09
C GLN A 429 -14.43 -16.41 -12.09
N LEU A 430 -13.86 -17.61 -12.19
CA LEU A 430 -12.77 -18.07 -11.34
C LEU A 430 -11.46 -17.34 -11.65
N GLU A 431 -11.17 -17.11 -12.93
CA GLU A 431 -10.00 -16.41 -13.42
C GLU A 431 -10.04 -14.91 -13.10
N GLY A 432 -11.23 -14.29 -13.17
CA GLY A 432 -11.42 -12.88 -12.83
C GLY A 432 -10.95 -12.53 -11.41
N MET A 433 -10.96 -13.48 -10.48
CA MET A 433 -10.46 -13.27 -9.12
C MET A 433 -8.96 -12.94 -9.05
N GLN A 434 -8.17 -13.39 -10.02
CA GLN A 434 -6.74 -13.13 -10.06
C GLN A 434 -6.42 -11.64 -10.21
N GLU A 435 -7.15 -10.96 -11.10
CA GLU A 435 -7.01 -9.51 -11.28
C GLU A 435 -7.27 -8.77 -9.97
N PHE A 436 -8.25 -9.20 -9.18
CA PHE A 436 -8.55 -8.60 -7.89
C PHE A 436 -7.44 -8.85 -6.86
N LYS A 437 -6.85 -10.04 -6.80
CA LYS A 437 -5.69 -10.30 -5.93
C LYS A 437 -4.53 -9.36 -6.27
N GLU A 438 -4.20 -9.22 -7.55
CA GLU A 438 -3.12 -8.36 -8.03
C GLU A 438 -3.38 -6.88 -7.70
N ARG A 439 -4.59 -6.39 -7.98
CA ARG A 439 -5.00 -5.02 -7.63
C ARG A 439 -4.96 -4.78 -6.12
N PHE A 440 -5.33 -5.77 -5.31
CA PHE A 440 -5.23 -5.67 -3.86
C PHE A 440 -3.77 -5.64 -3.37
N ASN A 441 -2.89 -6.42 -3.99
CA ASN A 441 -1.44 -6.34 -3.73
C ASN A 441 -0.87 -4.97 -4.09
N GLN A 442 -1.31 -4.34 -5.19
CA GLN A 442 -0.94 -2.97 -5.54
C GLN A 442 -1.41 -1.94 -4.51
N ILE A 443 -2.66 -2.06 -4.03
CA ILE A 443 -3.20 -1.20 -2.97
C ILE A 443 -2.37 -1.32 -1.70
N THR A 444 -2.07 -2.55 -1.27
CA THR A 444 -1.33 -2.78 -0.03
C THR A 444 0.13 -2.37 -0.13
N SER A 445 0.77 -2.60 -1.29
CA SER A 445 2.12 -2.09 -1.61
C SER A 445 2.18 -0.55 -1.53
N SER A 446 1.16 0.11 -2.08
CA SER A 446 1.05 1.57 -2.02
C SER A 446 0.87 2.08 -0.59
N ALA A 447 0.05 1.41 0.21
CA ALA A 447 -0.17 1.76 1.62
C ALA A 447 1.12 1.63 2.44
N ILE A 448 1.86 0.54 2.25
CA ILE A 448 3.12 0.29 2.95
C ILE A 448 4.19 1.30 2.53
N THR A 449 4.30 1.58 1.23
CA THR A 449 5.17 2.63 0.70
C THR A 449 4.82 3.99 1.30
N PHE A 450 3.53 4.31 1.39
CA PHE A 450 3.06 5.54 2.02
C PHE A 450 3.46 5.62 3.50
N TYR A 451 3.28 4.54 4.27
CA TYR A 451 3.67 4.51 5.68
C TYR A 451 5.17 4.76 5.87
N ASP A 452 6.03 4.13 5.05
CA ASP A 452 7.47 4.36 5.08
C ASP A 452 7.82 5.82 4.72
N LYS A 453 7.25 6.36 3.64
CA LYS A 453 7.44 7.78 3.27
C LYS A 453 6.98 8.73 4.37
N PHE A 454 5.84 8.45 5.01
CA PHE A 454 5.32 9.27 6.09
C PHE A 454 6.27 9.24 7.29
N GLU A 455 6.69 8.06 7.74
CA GLU A 455 7.63 7.87 8.86
C GLU A 455 8.93 8.65 8.61
N ARG A 456 9.48 8.57 7.40
CA ARG A 456 10.66 9.36 6.98
C ARG A 456 10.39 10.86 7.00
N SER A 457 9.23 11.32 6.52
CA SER A 457 8.90 12.77 6.46
C SER A 457 8.80 13.45 7.83
N VAL A 458 8.68 12.67 8.90
CA VAL A 458 8.63 13.17 10.28
C VAL A 458 9.89 12.76 11.06
N ALA A 459 10.95 12.28 10.40
CA ALA A 459 12.20 11.96 11.07
C ALA A 459 12.94 13.25 11.51
N PRO A 460 13.68 13.25 12.62
CA PRO A 460 14.30 14.47 13.18
C PRO A 460 15.21 15.23 12.19
N ASP A 461 15.87 14.52 11.28
CA ASP A 461 16.74 15.04 10.23
C ASP A 461 15.98 15.76 9.11
N GLN A 462 14.67 15.53 8.98
CA GLN A 462 13.81 16.21 8.01
C GLN A 462 13.29 17.56 8.48
N ASN A 463 13.62 17.98 9.70
CA ASN A 463 13.19 19.26 10.24
C ASN A 463 13.73 20.43 9.39
N PRO A 464 12.88 21.20 8.70
CA PRO A 464 13.34 22.22 7.76
C PRO A 464 13.72 23.54 8.47
N PHE A 465 13.33 23.70 9.73
CA PHE A 465 13.50 24.96 10.46
C PHE A 465 14.92 25.10 10.98
N THR A 466 15.44 26.32 10.96
CA THR A 466 16.76 26.62 11.53
C THR A 466 16.69 27.22 12.93
N ASP A 467 15.62 27.96 13.26
CA ASP A 467 15.41 28.54 14.59
C ASP A 467 15.14 27.46 15.66
N ALA A 468 15.72 27.61 16.84
CA ALA A 468 15.64 26.59 17.90
C ALA A 468 14.22 26.42 18.47
N LYS A 469 13.42 27.49 18.56
CA LYS A 469 12.04 27.40 19.06
C LYS A 469 11.13 26.75 18.03
N ASP A 470 11.33 27.08 16.76
CA ASP A 470 10.55 26.47 15.68
C ASP A 470 10.91 25.01 15.47
N LYS A 471 12.21 24.65 15.59
CA LYS A 471 12.64 23.25 15.63
C LYS A 471 11.94 22.46 16.72
N ALA A 472 11.88 23.01 17.93
CA ALA A 472 11.22 22.36 19.07
C ALA A 472 9.71 22.23 18.86
N ALA A 473 9.06 23.25 18.30
CA ALA A 473 7.64 23.20 17.96
C ALA A 473 7.36 22.13 16.89
N TRP A 474 8.16 22.10 15.82
CA TRP A 474 8.06 21.08 14.77
C TRP A 474 8.20 19.68 15.35
N GLU A 475 9.21 19.44 16.19
CA GLU A 475 9.44 18.12 16.80
C GLU A 475 8.28 17.69 17.71
N GLN A 476 7.66 18.63 18.44
CA GLN A 476 6.46 18.33 19.23
C GLN A 476 5.28 17.86 18.36
N HIS A 477 5.09 18.48 17.19
CA HIS A 477 4.07 18.03 16.25
C HIS A 477 4.47 16.71 15.56
N ALA A 478 5.74 16.55 15.19
CA ALA A 478 6.27 15.32 14.60
C ALA A 478 6.05 14.11 15.53
N GLN A 479 6.27 14.25 16.84
CA GLN A 479 6.00 13.18 17.81
C GLN A 479 4.53 12.75 17.84
N LYS A 480 3.60 13.70 17.72
CA LYS A 480 2.16 13.39 17.61
C LYS A 480 1.86 12.66 16.30
N ALA A 481 2.42 13.15 15.18
CA ALA A 481 2.28 12.51 13.87
C ALA A 481 2.86 11.08 13.86
N ARG A 482 4.02 10.85 14.49
CA ARG A 482 4.63 9.50 14.66
C ARG A 482 3.74 8.57 15.47
N THR A 483 3.11 9.07 16.54
CA THR A 483 2.17 8.25 17.34
C THR A 483 0.94 7.87 16.52
N TYR A 484 0.39 8.84 15.79
CA TYR A 484 -0.78 8.64 14.93
C TYR A 484 -0.51 7.65 13.80
N ILE A 485 0.62 7.80 13.08
CA ILE A 485 0.94 6.91 11.97
C ILE A 485 1.19 5.48 12.44
N ARG A 486 1.79 5.29 13.62
CA ARG A 486 1.95 3.97 14.24
C ARG A 486 0.59 3.30 14.48
N GLN A 487 -0.37 4.03 15.05
CA GLN A 487 -1.73 3.50 15.27
C GLN A 487 -2.44 3.18 13.95
N SER A 488 -2.29 4.03 12.94
CA SER A 488 -2.84 3.80 11.59
C SER A 488 -2.24 2.55 10.94
N LYS A 489 -0.92 2.38 11.04
CA LYS A 489 -0.18 1.21 10.53
C LYS A 489 -0.58 -0.07 11.26
N GLU A 490 -0.74 -0.04 12.59
CA GLU A 490 -1.27 -1.16 13.38
C GLU A 490 -2.71 -1.52 12.96
N ALA A 491 -3.57 -0.52 12.74
CA ALA A 491 -4.93 -0.74 12.28
C ALA A 491 -4.98 -1.32 10.85
N PHE A 492 -4.12 -0.84 9.96
CA PHE A 492 -3.96 -1.39 8.61
C PHE A 492 -3.46 -2.84 8.65
N ALA A 493 -2.44 -3.14 9.45
CA ALA A 493 -1.92 -4.50 9.62
C ALA A 493 -2.99 -5.44 10.16
N LYS A 494 -3.81 -5.00 11.13
CA LYS A 494 -4.94 -5.75 11.66
C LYS A 494 -6.11 -5.89 10.68
N ALA A 495 -6.29 -4.93 9.78
CA ALA A 495 -7.29 -5.03 8.72
C ALA A 495 -6.85 -5.98 7.60
N TYR A 496 -5.55 -6.31 7.55
CA TYR A 496 -4.94 -7.14 6.53
C TYR A 496 -4.73 -8.60 6.99
N MET A 497 -4.35 -8.81 8.25
CA MET A 497 -4.25 -10.13 8.91
C MET A 497 -5.56 -10.55 9.54
#